data_AF-A0A402D4I5-F1
#
_entry.id   AF-A0A402D4I5-F1
#
_cell.length_a   1.000
_cell.length_b   1.000
_cell.length_c   1.000
_cell.angle_alpha   90.00
_cell.angle_beta   90.00
_cell.angle_gamma   90.00
#
_symmetry.space_group_name_H-M   'P 1'
#
loop_
_entity.id
_entity.type
_entity.pdbx_description
1 polymer ?
#
loop_
_entity_poly.entity_id
_entity_poly.type
_entity_poly.pdbx_seq_one_letter_code
_entity_poly.pdbx_strand_id
1 'polypeptide(L)'
;MVPSVVGAVVVVPFPFTDLSDAKRRPAIVLADAGRGDWILCQMTSKAYADPNAIFIADTDFVIGSLRSSGFARPSKLFTASSNLILSEAGVLDPETFRRIREAVISLFQA
;
A
#
# COMPACT_ATOMS: atom_id res chain seq x y z
N MET A 1 2.12 2.83 19.46
CA MET A 1 1.33 3.25 18.28
C MET A 1 2.34 3.81 17.29
N VAL A 2 2.54 3.15 16.15
CA VAL A 2 3.43 3.68 15.11
C VAL A 2 2.59 4.66 14.29
N PRO A 3 2.86 5.97 14.31
CA PRO A 3 2.17 6.90 13.44
C PRO A 3 2.61 6.59 12.02
N SER A 4 1.73 5.95 11.25
CA SER A 4 2.03 5.67 9.85
C SER A 4 1.92 6.96 9.06
N VAL A 5 2.99 7.34 8.38
CA VAL A 5 3.05 8.53 7.53
C VAL A 5 2.61 8.16 6.12
N VAL A 6 2.14 9.16 5.37
CA VAL A 6 1.90 9.00 3.92
C VAL A 6 3.21 8.54 3.25
N GLY A 7 3.12 7.52 2.39
CA GLY A 7 4.28 6.86 1.77
C GLY A 7 4.87 5.70 2.56
N ALA A 8 4.42 5.46 3.80
CA ALA A 8 4.82 4.29 4.57
C ALA A 8 4.22 3.01 3.98
N VAL A 9 4.97 1.91 4.09
CA VAL A 9 4.50 0.55 3.82
C VAL A 9 4.22 -0.14 5.15
N VAL A 10 2.96 -0.51 5.36
CA VAL A 10 2.46 -1.10 6.60
C VAL A 10 1.91 -2.49 6.34
N VAL A 11 1.90 -3.34 7.36
CA VAL A 11 1.26 -4.66 7.29
C VAL A 11 -0.09 -4.60 7.99
N VAL A 12 -1.15 -4.98 7.27
CA VAL A 12 -2.54 -4.96 7.74
C VAL A 12 -3.27 -6.26 7.36
N PRO A 13 -4.36 -6.65 8.04
CA PRO A 13 -5.32 -7.60 7.51
C PRO A 13 -6.08 -6.96 6.33
N PHE A 14 -5.58 -7.17 5.11
CA PHE A 14 -6.18 -6.59 3.91
C PHE A 14 -7.31 -7.49 3.39
N PRO A 15 -8.54 -6.97 3.21
CA PRO A 15 -9.69 -7.78 2.83
C PRO A 15 -9.57 -8.32 1.40
N PHE A 16 -10.24 -9.44 1.15
CA PHE A 16 -10.52 -9.88 -0.21
C PHE A 16 -11.57 -9.00 -0.87
N THR A 17 -11.60 -9.01 -2.21
CA THR A 17 -12.52 -8.14 -2.98
C THR A 17 -14.00 -8.53 -2.79
N ASP A 18 -14.27 -9.79 -2.43
CA ASP A 18 -15.60 -10.30 -2.08
C ASP A 18 -15.93 -10.12 -0.58
N LEU A 19 -15.03 -9.49 0.19
CA LEU A 19 -15.15 -9.20 1.62
C LEU A 19 -15.33 -10.43 2.52
N SER A 20 -15.09 -11.64 1.99
CA SER A 20 -15.34 -12.89 2.72
C SER A 20 -14.31 -13.16 3.83
N ASP A 21 -13.09 -12.66 3.66
CA ASP A 21 -11.98 -12.84 4.59
C ASP A 21 -10.89 -11.77 4.34
N ALA A 22 -9.86 -11.75 5.17
CA ALA A 22 -8.69 -10.88 5.02
C ALA A 22 -7.38 -11.67 5.14
N LYS A 23 -6.35 -11.19 4.44
CA LYS A 23 -4.98 -11.73 4.55
C LYS A 23 -4.02 -10.66 5.04
N ARG A 24 -3.06 -11.08 5.88
CA ARG A 24 -1.93 -10.23 6.25
C ARG A 24 -1.12 -9.89 5.01
N ARG A 25 -1.13 -8.62 4.61
CA ARG A 25 -0.43 -8.13 3.43
C ARG A 25 0.20 -6.78 3.72
N PRO A 26 1.36 -6.48 3.10
CA PRO A 26 1.84 -5.12 3.05
C PRO A 26 0.88 -4.25 2.24
N ALA A 27 0.78 -2.98 2.61
CA ALA A 27 -0.01 -1.98 1.93
C ALA A 27 0.67 -0.60 2.07
N ILE A 28 0.57 0.22 1.05
CA ILE A 28 1.14 1.57 1.02
C ILE A 28 0.10 2.55 1.55
N VAL A 29 0.48 3.39 2.50
CA VAL A 29 -0.35 4.49 3.02
C VAL A 29 -0.39 5.62 1.98
N LEU A 30 -1.54 5.80 1.33
CA LEU A 30 -1.72 6.81 0.28
C LEU A 30 -2.13 8.17 0.84
N ALA A 31 -3.01 8.19 1.84
CA ALA A 31 -3.57 9.42 2.39
C ALA A 31 -4.17 9.21 3.78
N ASP A 32 -4.18 10.28 4.58
CA ASP A 32 -4.99 10.39 5.80
C ASP A 32 -6.46 10.55 5.42
N ALA A 33 -7.32 9.65 5.90
CA ALA A 33 -8.76 9.70 5.70
C ALA A 33 -9.50 10.46 6.80
N GLY A 34 -8.77 10.95 7.81
CA GLY A 34 -9.29 11.56 9.02
C GLY A 34 -9.71 10.51 10.07
N ARG A 35 -9.94 10.99 11.31
CA ARG A 35 -10.45 10.17 12.43
C ARG A 35 -9.63 8.91 12.75
N GLY A 36 -8.34 8.91 12.40
CA GLY A 36 -7.44 7.77 12.62
C GLY A 36 -7.55 6.68 11.55
N ASP A 37 -8.21 6.95 10.43
CA ASP A 37 -8.30 6.05 9.28
C ASP A 37 -7.33 6.46 8.16
N TRP A 38 -6.85 5.47 7.42
CA TRP A 38 -5.89 5.63 6.33
C TRP A 38 -6.41 5.01 5.04
N ILE A 39 -6.20 5.66 3.91
CA ILE A 39 -6.41 5.07 2.58
C ILE A 39 -5.16 4.29 2.21
N LEU A 40 -5.32 2.99 1.95
CA LEU A 40 -4.24 2.06 1.67
C LEU A 40 -4.31 1.51 0.24
N CYS A 41 -3.15 1.26 -0.37
CA CYS A 41 -2.99 0.53 -1.62
C CYS A 41 -2.33 -0.83 -1.36
N GLN A 42 -2.96 -1.92 -1.78
CA GLN A 42 -2.44 -3.26 -1.55
C GLN A 42 -1.06 -3.46 -2.19
N MET A 43 -0.17 -4.16 -1.49
CA MET A 43 1.01 -4.79 -2.08
C MET A 43 0.92 -6.32 -2.06
N THR A 44 1.56 -6.96 -3.03
CA THR A 44 1.62 -8.41 -3.17
C THR A 44 2.92 -8.84 -3.82
N SER A 45 3.42 -10.04 -3.50
CA SER A 45 4.60 -10.62 -4.16
C SER A 45 4.31 -11.16 -5.57
N LYS A 46 3.03 -11.22 -5.97
CA LYS A 46 2.58 -11.73 -7.27
C LYS A 46 1.96 -10.62 -8.12
N ALA A 47 2.41 -10.45 -9.36
CA ALA A 47 1.84 -9.48 -10.29
C ALA A 47 0.39 -9.79 -10.70
N TYR A 48 -0.05 -11.05 -10.61
CA TYR A 48 -1.39 -11.51 -11.04
C TYR A 48 -1.78 -11.13 -12.48
N ALA A 49 -0.79 -10.83 -13.35
CA ALA A 49 -1.03 -10.24 -14.68
C ALA A 49 -1.91 -8.96 -14.63
N ASP A 50 -1.86 -8.24 -13.51
CA ASP A 50 -2.55 -6.96 -13.34
C ASP A 50 -1.79 -5.89 -14.14
N PRO A 51 -2.37 -5.34 -15.23
CA PRO A 51 -1.66 -4.40 -16.09
C PRO A 51 -1.32 -3.08 -15.39
N ASN A 52 -1.98 -2.79 -14.26
CA ASN A 52 -1.76 -1.60 -13.47
C ASN A 52 -0.78 -1.84 -12.31
N ALA A 53 -0.25 -3.06 -12.16
CA ALA A 53 0.69 -3.37 -11.11
C ALA A 53 2.02 -2.63 -11.31
N ILE A 54 2.48 -1.97 -10.25
CA ILE A 54 3.75 -1.24 -10.25
C ILE A 54 4.76 -2.04 -9.45
N PHE A 55 5.86 -2.45 -10.08
CA PHE A 55 6.95 -3.14 -9.39
C PHE A 55 7.62 -2.22 -8.37
N ILE A 56 7.90 -2.78 -7.19
CA ILE A 56 8.57 -2.13 -6.06
C ILE A 56 9.70 -3.04 -5.59
N ALA A 57 10.91 -2.50 -5.56
CA ALA A 57 12.12 -3.16 -5.09
C ALA A 57 12.59 -2.55 -3.76
N ASP A 58 13.57 -3.21 -3.12
CA ASP A 58 14.16 -2.70 -1.87
C ASP A 58 14.89 -1.36 -2.06
N THR A 59 15.35 -1.06 -3.28
CA THR A 59 15.98 0.23 -3.64
C THR A 59 15.01 1.41 -3.65
N ASP A 60 13.70 1.15 -3.63
CA ASP A 60 12.66 2.18 -3.68
C ASP A 60 12.27 2.67 -2.27
N PHE A 61 13.05 2.32 -1.24
CA PHE A 61 12.84 2.70 0.15
C PHE A 61 13.91 3.68 0.63
N VAL A 62 13.49 4.72 1.33
CA VAL A 62 14.40 5.65 2.03
C VAL A 62 14.73 5.11 3.42
N ILE A 63 13.77 4.42 4.05
CA ILE A 63 13.90 3.80 5.37
C ILE A 63 13.27 2.42 5.31
N GLY A 64 13.93 1.43 5.92
CA GLY A 64 13.44 0.06 5.95
C GLY A 64 13.55 -0.62 4.59
N SER A 65 12.87 -1.76 4.45
CA SER A 65 12.84 -2.53 3.20
C SER A 65 11.68 -3.52 3.20
N LEU A 66 11.44 -4.16 2.07
CA LEU A 66 10.63 -5.38 2.05
C LEU A 66 11.53 -6.57 2.39
N ARG A 67 10.90 -7.71 2.72
CA ARG A 67 11.62 -9.00 2.76
C ARG A 67 11.87 -9.56 1.36
N SER A 68 11.08 -9.11 0.39
CA SER A 68 11.15 -9.47 -1.02
C SER A 68 10.46 -8.38 -1.83
N SER A 69 10.96 -8.13 -3.03
CA SER A 69 10.29 -7.25 -4.00
C SER A 69 8.83 -7.67 -4.24
N GLY A 70 8.03 -6.72 -4.71
CA GLY A 70 6.61 -6.93 -4.89
C GLY A 70 6.00 -5.93 -5.86
N PHE A 71 4.67 -5.90 -5.84
CA PHE A 71 3.87 -5.08 -6.74
C PHE A 71 2.85 -4.30 -5.92
N ALA A 72 2.86 -2.98 -6.07
CA ALA A 72 1.75 -2.13 -5.67
C ALA A 72 0.59 -2.33 -6.66
N ARG A 73 -0.64 -2.35 -6.15
CA ARG A 73 -1.85 -2.57 -6.95
C ARG A 73 -2.81 -1.39 -6.81
N PRO A 74 -2.65 -0.34 -7.64
CA PRO A 74 -3.45 0.89 -7.57
C PRO A 74 -4.97 0.66 -7.57
N SER A 75 -5.44 -0.42 -8.20
CA SER A 75 -6.87 -0.80 -8.26
C SER A 75 -7.40 -1.53 -7.02
N LYS A 76 -6.55 -1.82 -6.04
CA LYS A 76 -6.89 -2.53 -4.80
C LYS A 76 -6.68 -1.63 -3.60
N LEU A 77 -7.67 -0.77 -3.38
CA LEU A 77 -7.70 0.20 -2.29
C LEU A 77 -8.49 -0.32 -1.09
N PHE A 78 -8.12 0.12 0.11
CA PHE A 78 -8.83 -0.18 1.35
C PHE A 78 -8.64 0.96 2.37
N THR A 79 -9.73 1.40 2.99
CA THR A 79 -9.66 2.33 4.13
C THR A 79 -9.59 1.54 5.43
N ALA A 80 -8.58 1.80 6.25
CA ALA A 80 -8.33 1.05 7.46
C ALA A 80 -8.03 1.96 8.66
N SER A 81 -8.60 1.64 9.81
CA SER A 81 -8.21 2.26 11.08
C SER A 81 -6.74 1.97 11.41
N SER A 82 -6.06 2.94 12.03
CA SER A 82 -4.71 2.78 12.56
C SER A 82 -4.57 1.58 13.50
N ASN A 83 -5.66 1.14 14.13
CA ASN A 83 -5.68 -0.05 15.00
C ASN A 83 -5.48 -1.38 14.24
N LEU A 84 -5.69 -1.39 12.93
CA LEU A 84 -5.45 -2.56 12.08
C LEU A 84 -3.99 -2.67 11.60
N ILE A 85 -3.17 -1.65 11.86
CA ILE A 85 -1.75 -1.64 11.48
C ILE A 85 -0.96 -2.51 12.46
N LEU A 86 -0.44 -3.62 11.92
CA LEU A 86 0.30 -4.63 12.70
C LEU A 86 1.78 -4.27 12.83
N SER A 87 2.36 -3.68 11.80
CA SER A 87 3.77 -3.27 11.74
C SER A 87 4.02 -2.32 10.57
N GLU A 88 5.10 -1.56 10.65
CA GLU A 88 5.64 -0.77 9.53
C GLU A 88 6.88 -1.49 8.97
N ALA A 89 6.96 -1.61 7.64
CA ALA A 89 8.09 -2.23 6.93
C ALA A 89 9.13 -1.17 6.50
N GLY A 90 8.68 0.03 6.16
CA GLY A 90 9.55 1.11 5.70
C GLY A 90 8.77 2.26 5.08
N VAL A 91 9.50 3.22 4.52
CA VAL A 91 8.96 4.39 3.82
C VAL A 91 9.54 4.45 2.42
N LEU A 92 8.65 4.54 1.43
CA LEU A 92 9.04 4.64 0.03
C LEU A 92 9.73 5.97 -0.26
N ASP A 93 10.60 5.97 -1.26
CA ASP A 93 11.11 7.21 -1.81
C ASP A 93 9.99 8.06 -2.45
N PRO A 94 10.17 9.39 -2.48
CA PRO A 94 9.12 10.29 -2.97
C PRO A 94 8.72 10.04 -4.43
N GLU A 95 9.65 9.61 -5.28
CA GLU A 95 9.41 9.42 -6.71
C GLU A 95 8.59 8.14 -6.95
N THR A 96 8.96 7.05 -6.29
CA THR A 96 8.18 5.81 -6.30
C THR A 96 6.78 6.03 -5.74
N PHE A 97 6.66 6.73 -4.62
CA PHE A 97 5.36 7.06 -4.02
C PHE A 97 4.51 7.92 -4.97
N ARG A 98 5.10 8.94 -5.59
CA ARG A 98 4.42 9.81 -6.58
C ARG A 98 3.85 8.99 -7.73
N ARG A 99 4.64 8.07 -8.30
CA ARG A 99 4.23 7.21 -9.42
C ARG A 99 3.03 6.32 -9.06
N ILE A 100 3.01 5.76 -7.84
CA ILE A 100 1.87 4.97 -7.35
C ILE A 100 0.63 5.84 -7.16
N ARG A 101 0.78 7.02 -6.54
CA ARG A 101 -0.34 7.94 -6.32
C ARG A 101 -0.96 8.42 -7.63
N GLU A 102 -0.14 8.76 -8.62
CA GLU A 102 -0.61 9.13 -9.96
C GLU A 102 -1.37 7.99 -10.63
N ALA A 103 -0.86 6.76 -10.55
CA ALA A 103 -1.58 5.61 -11.08
C ALA A 103 -2.96 5.42 -10.44
N VAL A 104 -3.08 5.67 -9.12
CA VAL A 104 -4.38 5.64 -8.42
C VAL A 104 -5.30 6.76 -8.93
N ILE A 105 -4.80 7.99 -9.06
CA ILE A 105 -5.59 9.13 -9.56
C ILE A 105 -6.11 8.85 -10.99
N SER A 106 -5.25 8.33 -11.86
CA SER A 106 -5.61 8.00 -13.25
C SER A 106 -6.75 6.98 -13.35
N LEU A 107 -6.92 6.08 -12.37
CA LEU A 107 -8.05 5.14 -12.36
C LEU A 107 -9.42 5.85 -12.28
N PHE A 108 -9.47 7.03 -11.68
CA PHE A 108 -10.71 7.80 -11.48
C PHE A 108 -10.92 8.90 -12.53
N GLN A 109 -9.95 9.08 -13.44
CA GLN A 109 -10.02 10.06 -14.52
C GLN A 109 -10.30 9.44 -15.90
N ALA A 110 -10.41 8.11 -15.94
CA ALA A 110 -10.73 7.34 -17.14
C ALA A 110 -12.21 7.42 -17.52
#